data_AF-A0A957AC38-F1
#
_entry.id   AF-A0A957AC38-F1
#
_cell.length_a   1.000
_cell.length_b   1.000
_cell.length_c   1.000
_cell.angle_alpha   90.00
_cell.angle_beta   90.00
_cell.angle_gamma   90.00
#
_symmetry.space_group_name_H-M   'P 1'
#
loop_
_entity.id
_entity.type
_entity.pdbx_description
1 polymer ?
#
loop_
_entity_poly.entity_id
_entity_poly.type
_entity_poly.pdbx_seq_one_letter_code
_entity_poly.pdbx_strand_id
1 'polypeptide(L)'
;PSQNVLILMERFDLLEDETLLLPLNWQARQPEIRAALAAWAADKTKQEVYHAAQELRIAMTPVNTMADLVNDPQLAAREFFETLEVGGTELLSPGFPYKLTETPCVASRRAPKLGEHNDVALEPVQPTGLPKRETALPLEGLRIIEVTANWAGPQAGRLLA
;
A
#
# COMPACT_ATOMS: atom_id res chain seq x y z
N PRO A 1 16.33 5.95 -16.33
CA PRO A 1 16.14 4.80 -15.42
C PRO A 1 17.14 4.92 -14.27
N SER A 2 16.89 4.29 -13.10
CA SER A 2 17.95 4.18 -12.08
C SER A 2 19.14 3.41 -12.67
N GLN A 3 20.36 3.90 -12.50
CA GLN A 3 21.58 3.22 -12.97
C GLN A 3 21.69 1.79 -12.41
N ASN A 4 21.21 1.58 -11.18
CA ASN A 4 21.21 0.27 -10.53
C ASN A 4 20.40 -0.78 -11.29
N VAL A 5 19.34 -0.38 -12.01
CA VAL A 5 18.56 -1.31 -12.85
C VAL A 5 19.40 -1.80 -14.02
N LEU A 6 20.27 -0.95 -14.60
CA LEU A 6 21.16 -1.35 -15.68
C LEU A 6 22.28 -2.28 -15.18
N ILE A 7 22.82 -2.00 -13.98
CA ILE A 7 23.78 -2.86 -13.28
C ILE A 7 23.16 -4.23 -12.97
N LEU A 8 21.92 -4.27 -12.47
CA LEU A 8 21.19 -5.50 -12.18
C LEU A 8 21.13 -6.44 -13.38
N MET A 9 20.89 -5.86 -14.57
CA MET A 9 20.78 -6.59 -15.83
C MET A 9 22.12 -6.80 -16.54
N GLU A 10 23.23 -6.35 -15.95
CA GLU A 10 24.58 -6.33 -16.54
C GLU A 10 24.64 -5.63 -17.91
N ARG A 11 23.76 -4.64 -18.14
CA ARG A 11 23.71 -3.85 -19.37
C ARG A 11 24.60 -2.61 -19.27
N PHE A 12 25.91 -2.85 -19.18
CA PHE A 12 26.92 -1.77 -19.10
C PHE A 12 26.95 -0.89 -20.36
N ASP A 13 26.59 -1.46 -21.52
CA ASP A 13 26.41 -0.71 -22.76
C ASP A 13 25.33 0.39 -22.64
N LEU A 14 24.24 0.12 -21.92
CA LEU A 14 23.20 1.13 -21.64
C LEU A 14 23.61 2.08 -20.51
N LEU A 15 24.50 1.66 -19.62
CA LEU A 15 24.99 2.50 -18.53
C LEU A 15 25.92 3.61 -19.04
N GLU A 16 26.69 3.31 -20.08
CA GLU A 16 27.62 4.24 -20.75
C GLU A 16 26.94 5.15 -21.78
N ASP A 17 25.69 4.86 -22.16
CA ASP A 17 24.92 5.66 -23.11
C ASP A 17 24.51 7.01 -22.50
N GLU A 18 25.22 8.08 -22.88
CA GLU A 18 24.97 9.45 -22.43
C GLU A 18 23.53 9.92 -22.71
N THR A 19 22.85 9.36 -23.72
CA THR A 19 21.47 9.74 -24.03
C THR A 19 20.49 9.30 -22.94
N LEU A 20 20.84 8.27 -22.14
CA LEU A 20 20.05 7.82 -20.99
C LEU A 20 20.32 8.63 -19.71
N LEU A 21 21.32 9.54 -19.71
CA LEU A 21 21.52 10.51 -18.62
C LEU A 21 20.45 11.60 -18.62
N LEU A 22 19.89 11.91 -19.79
CA LEU A 22 18.87 12.95 -19.95
C LEU A 22 17.45 12.39 -19.69
N PRO A 23 16.73 12.86 -18.66
CA PRO A 23 15.39 12.34 -18.34
C PRO A 23 14.38 12.41 -19.47
N LEU A 24 14.54 13.38 -20.39
CA LEU A 24 13.66 13.56 -21.55
C LEU A 24 13.64 12.32 -22.48
N ASN A 25 14.75 11.57 -22.54
CA ASN A 25 14.88 10.41 -23.42
C ASN A 25 14.33 9.12 -22.80
N TRP A 26 14.06 9.10 -21.49
CA TRP A 26 13.66 7.88 -20.79
C TRP A 26 12.36 7.28 -21.31
N GLN A 27 11.40 8.12 -21.69
CA GLN A 27 10.11 7.65 -22.19
C GLN A 27 10.27 6.91 -23.53
N ALA A 28 11.04 7.49 -24.46
CA ALA A 28 11.29 6.89 -25.77
C ALA A 28 12.10 5.60 -25.68
N ARG A 29 13.03 5.51 -24.72
CA ARG A 29 13.89 4.33 -24.50
C ARG A 29 13.28 3.29 -23.56
N GLN A 30 12.12 3.55 -22.95
CA GLN A 30 11.45 2.63 -22.02
C GLN A 30 11.19 1.23 -22.62
N PRO A 31 10.77 1.07 -23.89
CA PRO A 31 10.55 -0.24 -24.48
C PRO A 31 11.82 -1.10 -24.53
N GLU A 32 12.97 -0.49 -24.86
CA GLU A 32 14.26 -1.17 -24.90
C GLU A 32 14.68 -1.66 -23.51
N ILE A 33 14.59 -0.79 -22.50
CA ILE A 33 14.92 -1.13 -21.11
C ILE A 33 14.00 -2.24 -20.58
N ARG A 34 12.70 -2.19 -20.92
CA ARG A 34 11.76 -3.25 -20.56
C ARG A 34 12.08 -4.58 -21.23
N ALA A 35 12.47 -4.56 -22.50
CA ALA A 35 12.87 -5.77 -23.21
C ALA A 35 14.15 -6.38 -22.59
N ALA A 36 15.12 -5.54 -22.23
CA ALA A 36 16.32 -5.98 -21.52
C ALA A 36 16.00 -6.61 -20.16
N LEU A 37 15.11 -5.98 -19.38
CA LEU A 37 14.69 -6.50 -18.08
C LEU A 37 13.94 -7.83 -18.21
N ALA A 38 13.05 -7.93 -19.20
CA ALA A 38 12.32 -9.17 -19.47
C ALA A 38 13.25 -10.31 -19.90
N ALA A 39 14.24 -10.02 -20.75
CA ALA A 39 15.23 -11.01 -21.16
C ALA A 39 16.10 -11.47 -19.98
N TRP A 40 16.56 -10.53 -19.15
CA TRP A 40 17.36 -10.85 -17.97
C TRP A 40 16.56 -11.64 -16.91
N ALA A 41 15.26 -11.38 -16.76
CA ALA A 41 14.42 -12.07 -15.78
C ALA A 41 13.84 -13.41 -16.28
N ALA A 42 14.02 -13.77 -17.56
CA ALA A 42 13.30 -14.88 -18.21
C ALA A 42 13.59 -16.26 -17.60
N ASP A 43 14.78 -16.46 -17.05
CA ASP A 43 15.25 -17.70 -16.42
C ASP A 43 15.18 -17.66 -14.89
N LYS A 44 14.57 -16.61 -14.31
CA LYS A 44 14.51 -16.37 -12.87
C LYS A 44 13.09 -16.40 -12.35
N THR A 45 12.94 -16.85 -11.12
CA THR A 45 11.71 -16.70 -10.35
C THR A 45 11.53 -15.24 -9.91
N LYS A 46 10.27 -14.86 -9.63
CA LYS A 46 9.96 -13.52 -9.09
C LYS A 46 10.69 -13.21 -7.77
N GLN A 47 11.02 -14.23 -6.97
CA GLN A 47 11.73 -14.07 -5.70
C GLN A 47 13.23 -13.81 -5.91
N GLU A 48 13.86 -14.52 -6.84
CA GLU A 48 15.27 -14.26 -7.20
C GLU A 48 15.44 -12.84 -7.75
N VAL A 49 14.53 -12.42 -8.64
CA VAL A 49 14.50 -11.04 -9.15
C VAL A 49 14.33 -10.02 -8.01
N TYR A 50 13.41 -10.28 -7.08
CA TYR A 50 13.15 -9.41 -5.93
C TYR A 50 14.37 -9.27 -5.02
N HIS A 51 15.03 -10.37 -4.66
CA HIS A 51 16.20 -10.35 -3.79
C HIS A 51 17.41 -9.68 -4.46
N ALA A 52 17.68 -9.99 -5.73
CA ALA A 52 18.75 -9.32 -6.49
C ALA A 52 18.51 -7.80 -6.62
N ALA A 53 17.27 -7.37 -6.85
CA ALA A 53 16.91 -5.96 -6.90
C ALA A 53 17.10 -5.26 -5.54
N GLN A 54 16.75 -5.92 -4.43
CA GLN A 54 16.94 -5.38 -3.08
C GLN A 54 18.40 -5.18 -2.71
N GLU A 55 19.31 -6.08 -3.10
CA GLU A 55 20.75 -5.93 -2.87
C GLU A 55 21.29 -4.63 -3.47
N LEU A 56 20.72 -4.21 -4.59
CA LEU A 56 21.03 -2.95 -5.27
C LEU A 56 20.13 -1.78 -4.87
N ARG A 57 19.32 -1.92 -3.81
CA ARG A 57 18.38 -0.91 -3.30
C ARG A 57 17.38 -0.41 -4.35
N ILE A 58 16.99 -1.28 -5.27
CA ILE A 58 15.97 -0.99 -6.29
C ILE A 58 14.60 -1.29 -5.68
N ALA A 59 13.69 -0.31 -5.77
CA ALA A 59 12.30 -0.49 -5.35
C ALA A 59 11.55 -1.39 -6.35
N MET A 60 11.68 -2.70 -6.16
CA MET A 60 11.01 -3.74 -6.93
C MET A 60 10.39 -4.74 -5.95
N THR A 61 9.20 -5.25 -6.25
CA THR A 61 8.49 -6.22 -5.41
C THR A 61 7.77 -7.23 -6.29
N PRO A 62 7.66 -8.50 -5.89
CA PRO A 62 6.91 -9.49 -6.66
C PRO A 62 5.41 -9.15 -6.65
N VAL A 63 4.74 -9.45 -7.77
CA VAL A 63 3.27 -9.48 -7.80
C VAL A 63 2.83 -10.80 -7.17
N ASN A 64 2.28 -10.72 -5.95
CA ASN A 64 1.92 -11.87 -5.15
C ASN A 64 0.45 -12.28 -5.37
N THR A 65 0.23 -13.59 -5.45
CA THR A 65 -1.09 -14.23 -5.39
C THR A 65 -1.54 -14.37 -3.93
N MET A 66 -2.81 -14.74 -3.70
CA MET A 66 -3.30 -15.03 -2.35
C MET A 66 -2.50 -16.17 -1.67
N ALA A 67 -2.09 -17.18 -2.43
CA ALA A 67 -1.29 -18.27 -1.90
C ALA A 67 0.11 -17.80 -1.47
N ASP A 68 0.71 -16.84 -2.21
CA ASP A 68 1.99 -16.25 -1.80
C ASP A 68 1.82 -15.45 -0.50
N LEU A 69 0.74 -14.66 -0.38
CA LEU A 69 0.50 -13.82 0.79
C LEU A 69 0.32 -14.65 2.08
N VAL A 70 -0.44 -15.75 2.02
CA VAL A 70 -0.62 -16.64 3.17
C VAL A 70 0.70 -17.25 3.65
N ASN A 71 1.67 -17.43 2.74
CA ASN A 71 2.99 -18.00 3.03
C ASN A 71 4.09 -16.93 3.14
N ASP A 72 3.75 -15.64 3.19
CA ASP A 72 4.73 -14.56 3.19
C ASP A 72 5.45 -14.47 4.56
N PRO A 73 6.80 -14.55 4.60
CA PRO A 73 7.56 -14.52 5.85
C PRO A 73 7.38 -13.23 6.64
N GLN A 74 7.18 -12.09 5.98
CA GLN A 74 6.96 -10.80 6.63
C GLN A 74 5.57 -10.73 7.25
N LEU A 75 4.54 -11.26 6.59
CA LEU A 75 3.19 -11.33 7.14
C LEU A 75 3.11 -12.33 8.31
N ALA A 76 3.84 -13.44 8.24
CA ALA A 76 3.99 -14.39 9.34
C ALA A 76 4.71 -13.76 10.55
N ALA A 77 5.84 -13.09 10.34
CA ALA A 77 6.59 -12.39 11.39
C ALA A 77 5.80 -11.26 12.07
N ARG A 78 4.76 -10.74 11.38
CA ARG A 78 3.86 -9.71 11.91
C ARG A 78 2.60 -10.28 12.55
N GLU A 79 2.42 -11.60 12.58
CA GLU A 79 1.16 -12.24 13.02
C GLU A 79 -0.04 -11.55 12.35
N PHE A 80 0.05 -11.36 11.02
CA PHE A 80 -0.91 -10.55 10.28
C PHE A 80 -2.24 -11.27 10.06
N PHE A 81 -2.21 -12.57 9.82
CA PHE A 81 -3.42 -13.36 9.65
C PHE A 81 -3.86 -13.95 11.00
N GLU A 82 -5.17 -13.88 11.24
CA GLU A 82 -5.82 -14.35 12.45
C GLU A 82 -6.90 -15.39 12.08
N THR A 83 -7.09 -16.38 12.95
CA THR A 83 -8.17 -17.37 12.79
C THR A 83 -9.45 -16.82 13.41
N LEU A 84 -10.52 -16.74 12.62
CA LEU A 84 -11.84 -16.31 13.04
C LEU A 84 -12.84 -17.47 12.91
N GLU A 85 -13.76 -17.59 13.87
CA GLU A 85 -14.89 -18.51 13.76
C GLU A 85 -16.11 -17.81 13.17
N VAL A 86 -16.61 -18.32 12.04
CA VAL A 86 -17.82 -17.83 11.38
C VAL A 86 -18.78 -19.00 11.19
N GLY A 87 -19.89 -18.98 11.92
CA GLY A 87 -20.93 -20.01 11.80
C GLY A 87 -20.44 -21.43 12.13
N GLY A 88 -19.51 -21.58 13.09
CA GLY A 88 -18.92 -22.88 13.44
C GLY A 88 -17.79 -23.34 12.52
N THR A 89 -17.35 -22.49 11.58
CA THR A 89 -16.20 -22.78 10.70
C THR A 89 -15.05 -21.84 11.01
N GLU A 90 -13.85 -22.39 11.17
CA GLU A 90 -12.63 -21.60 11.29
C GLU A 90 -12.17 -21.09 9.92
N LEU A 91 -11.85 -19.80 9.85
CA LEU A 91 -11.40 -19.12 8.64
C LEU A 91 -10.15 -18.30 8.95
N LEU A 92 -9.17 -18.36 8.06
CA LEU A 92 -8.02 -17.47 8.10
C LEU A 92 -8.42 -16.12 7.49
N SER A 93 -8.32 -15.05 8.27
CA SER A 93 -8.66 -13.69 7.86
C SER A 93 -7.46 -12.77 8.06
N PRO A 94 -7.30 -11.71 7.23
CA PRO A 94 -6.45 -10.59 7.59
C PRO A 94 -6.88 -10.04 8.96
N GLY A 95 -5.91 -9.85 9.85
CA GLY A 95 -6.09 -9.18 11.12
C GLY A 95 -5.96 -7.66 10.96
N PHE A 96 -5.70 -6.98 12.07
CA PHE A 96 -5.55 -5.52 12.05
C PHE A 96 -4.25 -5.09 11.37
N PRO A 97 -4.26 -4.05 10.51
CA PRO A 97 -3.05 -3.59 9.82
C PRO A 97 -2.03 -2.92 10.77
N TYR A 98 -2.47 -2.54 11.96
CA TYR A 98 -1.67 -1.85 12.98
C TYR A 98 -1.45 -2.75 14.20
N LYS A 99 -0.25 -2.69 14.78
CA LYS A 99 0.08 -3.29 16.07
C LYS A 99 0.42 -2.14 17.02
N LEU A 100 -0.49 -1.83 17.93
CA LEU A 100 -0.35 -0.76 18.92
C LEU A 100 0.14 -1.34 20.24
N THR A 101 1.11 -0.71 20.87
CA THR A 101 1.74 -1.21 22.11
C THR A 101 0.89 -0.96 23.35
N GLU A 102 0.21 0.18 23.44
CA GLU A 102 -0.60 0.55 24.62
C GLU A 102 -2.08 0.17 24.47
N THR A 103 -2.59 0.18 23.24
CA THR A 103 -4.00 -0.13 22.93
C THR A 103 -4.09 -1.19 21.82
N PRO A 104 -3.63 -2.43 22.06
CA PRO A 104 -3.61 -3.47 21.04
C PRO A 104 -4.99 -3.65 20.38
N CYS A 105 -5.00 -3.69 19.05
CA CYS A 105 -6.20 -4.00 18.30
C CYS A 105 -6.51 -5.49 18.47
N VAL A 106 -7.57 -5.81 19.20
CA VAL A 106 -8.03 -7.18 19.43
C VAL A 106 -9.49 -7.29 19.02
N ALA A 107 -9.83 -8.32 18.26
CA ALA A 107 -11.23 -8.64 17.98
C ALA A 107 -11.89 -9.13 19.27
N SER A 108 -12.74 -8.29 19.87
CA SER A 108 -13.34 -8.57 21.19
C SER A 108 -14.47 -9.59 21.16
N ARG A 109 -15.07 -9.83 19.99
CA ARG A 109 -16.17 -10.79 19.80
C ARG A 109 -16.30 -11.21 18.34
N ARG A 110 -16.91 -12.38 18.11
CA ARG A 110 -17.31 -12.81 16.76
C ARG A 110 -18.38 -11.89 16.18
N ALA A 111 -18.53 -11.93 14.85
CA ALA A 111 -19.67 -11.31 14.19
C ALA A 111 -20.99 -11.85 14.76
N PRO A 112 -22.00 -10.99 15.01
CA PRO A 112 -23.28 -11.44 15.55
C PRO A 112 -24.05 -12.28 14.54
N LYS A 113 -24.85 -13.23 15.04
CA LYS A 113 -25.86 -13.94 14.26
C LYS A 113 -27.00 -12.98 13.93
N LEU A 114 -27.73 -13.29 12.87
CA LEU A 114 -28.94 -12.56 12.52
C LEU A 114 -29.92 -12.58 13.72
N GLY A 115 -30.30 -11.39 14.19
CA GLY A 115 -31.21 -11.22 15.31
C GLY A 115 -30.59 -11.38 16.71
N GLU A 116 -29.27 -11.63 16.84
CA GLU A 116 -28.62 -11.88 18.14
C GLU A 116 -28.78 -10.74 19.15
N HIS A 117 -28.95 -9.51 18.67
CA HIS A 117 -29.10 -8.33 19.52
C HIS A 117 -30.50 -7.70 19.43
N ASN A 118 -31.51 -8.40 18.92
CA ASN A 118 -32.87 -7.85 18.78
C ASN A 118 -33.54 -7.54 20.13
N ASP A 119 -33.21 -8.30 21.17
CA ASP A 119 -33.78 -8.13 22.52
C ASP A 119 -33.01 -7.13 23.38
N VAL A 120 -31.93 -6.55 22.85
CA VAL A 120 -31.22 -5.47 23.53
C VAL A 120 -32.09 -4.22 23.42
N ALA A 121 -32.54 -3.69 24.57
CA ALA A 121 -33.22 -2.42 24.61
C ALA A 121 -32.30 -1.34 24.03
N LEU A 122 -32.52 -1.00 22.76
CA LEU A 122 -31.92 0.17 22.15
C LEU A 122 -32.65 1.35 22.77
N GLU A 123 -31.99 2.09 23.64
CA GLU A 123 -32.49 3.43 23.92
C GLU A 123 -32.64 4.13 22.56
N PRO A 124 -33.82 4.70 22.25
CA PRO A 124 -33.97 5.45 21.03
C PRO A 124 -32.91 6.55 21.05
N VAL A 125 -31.90 6.38 20.20
CA VAL A 125 -30.92 7.44 19.93
C VAL A 125 -31.76 8.53 19.30
N GLN A 126 -32.12 9.54 20.09
CA GLN A 126 -32.56 10.79 19.50
C GLN A 126 -31.41 11.20 18.58
N PRO A 127 -31.66 11.39 17.28
CA PRO A 127 -30.65 11.98 16.44
C PRO A 127 -30.36 13.34 17.05
N THR A 128 -29.27 13.43 17.79
CA THR A 128 -28.64 14.70 18.09
C THR A 128 -28.37 15.24 16.71
N GLY A 129 -29.12 16.25 16.29
CA GLY A 129 -28.92 16.86 14.99
C GLY A 129 -27.42 17.06 14.79
N LEU A 130 -26.94 16.87 13.55
CA LEU A 130 -25.55 17.14 13.24
C LEU A 130 -25.18 18.46 13.93
N PRO A 131 -24.06 18.53 14.66
CA PRO A 131 -23.62 19.80 15.22
C PRO A 131 -23.73 20.82 14.11
N LYS A 132 -24.38 21.97 14.38
CA LYS A 132 -24.58 23.01 13.37
C LYS A 132 -23.24 23.17 12.68
N ARG A 133 -23.18 22.83 11.39
CA ARG A 133 -21.96 22.93 10.61
C ARG A 133 -21.52 24.38 10.76
N GLU A 134 -20.39 24.61 11.41
CA GLU A 134 -19.77 25.92 11.37
C GLU A 134 -19.63 26.27 9.90
N THR A 135 -20.24 27.38 9.51
CA THR A 135 -20.23 27.85 8.12
C THR A 135 -18.86 28.36 7.72
N ALA A 136 -18.01 28.64 8.72
CA ALA A 136 -16.62 28.95 8.53
C ALA A 136 -15.90 27.72 7.99
N LEU A 137 -15.21 27.88 6.87
CA LEU A 137 -14.29 26.86 6.39
C LEU A 137 -13.11 26.76 7.37
N PRO A 138 -12.51 25.58 7.58
CA PRO A 138 -11.44 25.39 8.56
C PRO A 138 -10.24 26.33 8.44
N LEU A 139 -10.08 27.00 7.29
CA LEU A 139 -8.96 27.89 6.96
C LEU A 139 -9.41 29.32 6.60
N GLU A 140 -10.63 29.71 6.95
CA GLU A 140 -11.14 31.06 6.71
C GLU A 140 -10.20 32.13 7.33
N GLY A 141 -9.83 33.14 6.53
CA GLY A 141 -8.92 34.22 6.95
C GLY A 141 -7.42 33.92 6.82
N LEU A 142 -7.03 32.70 6.46
CA LEU A 142 -5.63 32.35 6.20
C LEU A 142 -5.29 32.45 4.71
N ARG A 143 -4.09 32.98 4.40
CA ARG A 143 -3.51 32.93 3.06
C ARG A 143 -2.57 31.74 2.99
N ILE A 144 -2.99 30.68 2.31
CA ILE A 144 -2.21 29.45 2.21
C ILE A 144 -1.43 29.45 0.90
N ILE A 145 -0.13 29.18 1.01
CA ILE A 145 0.72 28.88 -0.14
C ILE A 145 0.98 27.38 -0.10
N GLU A 146 0.38 26.65 -1.04
CA GLU A 146 0.63 25.23 -1.21
C GLU A 146 1.78 25.01 -2.19
N VAL A 147 2.88 24.42 -1.71
CA VAL A 147 4.10 24.13 -2.50
C VAL A 147 4.35 22.62 -2.61
N THR A 148 3.27 21.83 -2.57
CA THR A 148 3.36 20.37 -2.67
C THR A 148 3.51 19.94 -4.14
N ALA A 149 4.23 18.84 -4.37
CA ALA A 149 4.27 18.14 -5.65
C ALA A 149 3.79 16.69 -5.45
N ASN A 150 3.01 16.17 -6.41
CA ASN A 150 2.37 14.84 -6.44
C ASN A 150 1.09 14.65 -5.57
N TRP A 151 0.52 13.44 -5.60
CA TRP A 151 -0.90 13.11 -5.35
C TRP A 151 -1.51 13.48 -3.98
N ALA A 152 -0.78 13.39 -2.86
CA ALA A 152 -1.39 13.53 -1.53
C ALA A 152 -1.54 14.97 -1.02
N GLY A 153 -0.80 15.93 -1.59
CA GLY A 153 -0.88 17.35 -1.20
C GLY A 153 -2.09 18.09 -1.79
N PRO A 154 -2.23 18.15 -3.12
CA PRO A 154 -3.17 19.05 -3.82
C PRO A 154 -4.65 18.84 -3.47
N GLN A 155 -5.00 17.65 -2.96
CA GLN A 155 -6.37 17.31 -2.57
C GLN A 155 -6.73 17.88 -1.20
N ALA A 156 -5.79 17.90 -0.24
CA ALA A 156 -6.04 18.40 1.10
C ALA A 156 -6.26 19.92 1.09
N GLY A 157 -5.43 20.66 0.33
CA GLY A 157 -5.58 22.12 0.18
C GLY A 157 -6.93 22.49 -0.45
N ARG A 158 -7.36 21.78 -1.50
CA ARG A 158 -8.62 22.05 -2.21
C ARG A 158 -9.88 21.69 -1.43
N LEU A 159 -9.81 20.71 -0.51
CA LEU A 159 -10.95 20.29 0.30
C LEU A 159 -11.16 21.14 1.56
N LEU A 160 -10.10 21.82 2.03
CA LEU A 160 -10.11 22.54 3.30
C LEU A 160 -10.10 24.07 3.14
N ALA A 161 -9.71 24.59 1.97
CA ALA A 161 -9.75 26.01 1.61
C ALA A 161 -11.08 26.42 0.97
#